data_AF-A0A1T2CHF7-F1
#
_entry.id   AF-A0A1T2CHF7-F1
#
_cell.length_a   1.000
_cell.length_b   1.000
_cell.length_c   1.000
_cell.angle_alpha   90.00
_cell.angle_beta   90.00
_cell.angle_gamma   90.00
#
_symmetry.space_group_name_H-M   'P 1'
#
loop_
_entity.id
_entity.type
_entity.pdbx_description
1 polymer ?
#
loop_
_entity_poly.entity_id
_entity_poly.type
_entity_poly.pdbx_seq_one_letter_code
_entity_poly.pdbx_strand_id
1 'polypeptide(L)'
;MDTDLRSMISVMPWERVLETRDVGSSTFVSFLRASLGTPVRDSVIGEITAKIASHSLPISFCNLEQLENWQFTDNQWSDVHSSQGFSVEMFHVEAPGREVEQWQQPLINSHSKGRSVLVCRIRDGLLELLLDVHNETGLVTGAAVFPSFLRYPGQHADEHEDRFDDYLRLRGCPIVA
;
A
#
# COMPACT_ATOMS: atom_id res chain seq x y z
N MET A 1 -8.22 -11.63 -7.83
CA MET A 1 -8.83 -10.64 -6.94
C MET A 1 -8.19 -9.29 -7.24
N ASP A 2 -9.00 -8.29 -7.60
CA ASP A 2 -8.54 -6.92 -7.89
C ASP A 2 -8.37 -6.09 -6.59
N THR A 3 -7.95 -4.83 -6.74
CA THR A 3 -7.67 -3.92 -5.60
C THR A 3 -8.94 -3.48 -4.88
N ASP A 4 -10.04 -3.30 -5.60
CA ASP A 4 -11.31 -2.84 -5.03
C ASP A 4 -11.92 -3.94 -4.15
N LEU A 5 -11.94 -5.18 -4.64
CA LEU A 5 -12.41 -6.33 -3.89
C LEU A 5 -11.53 -6.59 -2.66
N ARG A 6 -10.21 -6.42 -2.76
CA ARG A 6 -9.30 -6.48 -1.58
C ARG A 6 -9.67 -5.44 -0.52
N SER A 7 -9.96 -4.21 -0.95
CA SER A 7 -10.33 -3.11 -0.04
C SER A 7 -11.68 -3.32 0.61
N MET A 8 -12.65 -3.89 -0.12
CA MET A 8 -13.94 -4.26 0.45
C MET A 8 -13.80 -5.42 1.45
N ILE A 9 -12.95 -6.40 1.14
CA ILE A 9 -12.71 -7.56 2.01
C ILE A 9 -11.95 -7.18 3.28
N SER A 10 -11.06 -6.18 3.25
CA SER A 10 -10.27 -5.77 4.42
C SER A 10 -11.11 -5.21 5.57
N VAL A 11 -12.30 -4.65 5.26
CA VAL A 11 -13.22 -4.07 6.25
C VAL A 11 -14.35 -5.02 6.67
N MET A 12 -14.31 -6.28 6.26
CA MET A 12 -15.31 -7.27 6.67
C MET A 12 -15.26 -7.51 8.18
N PRO A 13 -16.40 -7.85 8.82
CA PRO A 13 -16.44 -8.18 10.25
C PRO A 13 -15.83 -9.56 10.48
N TRP A 14 -14.50 -9.66 10.39
CA TRP A 14 -13.77 -10.92 10.35
C TRP A 14 -14.00 -11.81 11.56
N GLU A 15 -14.22 -11.25 12.73
CA GLU A 15 -14.64 -11.99 13.93
C GLU A 15 -15.86 -12.88 13.64
N ARG A 16 -16.94 -12.32 13.10
CA ARG A 16 -18.17 -13.06 12.75
C ARG A 16 -17.97 -14.06 11.61
N VAL A 17 -17.11 -13.72 10.65
CA VAL A 17 -16.79 -14.62 9.53
C VAL A 17 -16.05 -15.87 10.04
N LEU A 18 -15.12 -15.69 10.99
CA LEU A 18 -14.31 -16.76 11.54
C LEU A 18 -15.07 -17.67 12.51
N GLU A 19 -16.18 -17.20 13.10
CA GLU A 19 -17.10 -18.03 13.88
C GLU A 19 -17.90 -19.02 13.01
N THR A 20 -18.21 -18.63 11.78
CA THR A 20 -19.17 -19.35 10.92
C THR A 20 -18.49 -20.17 9.82
N ARG A 21 -17.19 -19.98 9.60
CA ARG A 21 -16.44 -20.62 8.51
C ARG A 21 -15.18 -21.29 9.04
N ASP A 22 -14.95 -22.54 8.61
CA ASP A 22 -13.67 -23.19 8.81
C ASP A 22 -12.64 -22.58 7.85
N VAL A 23 -11.68 -21.83 8.41
CA VAL A 23 -10.53 -21.25 7.70
C VAL A 23 -9.23 -22.01 8.00
N GLY A 24 -9.34 -23.24 8.51
CA GLY A 24 -8.23 -24.09 8.90
C GLY A 24 -7.80 -23.91 10.37
N SER A 25 -6.80 -24.69 10.76
CA SER A 25 -6.36 -24.84 12.15
C SER A 25 -4.84 -24.73 12.33
N SER A 26 -4.16 -24.04 11.41
CA SER A 26 -2.71 -23.83 11.56
C SER A 26 -2.42 -22.96 12.79
N THR A 27 -1.23 -23.11 13.38
CA THR A 27 -0.81 -22.31 14.54
C THR A 27 -0.93 -20.81 14.26
N PHE A 28 -0.59 -20.38 13.04
CA PHE A 28 -0.74 -18.99 12.61
C PHE A 28 -2.20 -18.52 12.61
N VAL A 29 -3.12 -19.34 12.08
CA VAL A 29 -4.56 -19.03 12.08
C VAL A 29 -5.10 -18.94 13.51
N SER A 30 -4.62 -19.77 14.43
CA SER A 30 -4.99 -19.69 15.85
C SER A 30 -4.58 -18.36 16.48
N PHE A 31 -3.36 -17.88 16.23
CA PHE A 31 -2.92 -16.56 16.70
C PHE A 31 -3.68 -15.40 16.06
N LEU A 32 -3.99 -15.50 14.77
CA LEU A 32 -4.81 -14.50 14.07
C LEU A 32 -6.22 -14.40 14.66
N ARG A 33 -6.87 -15.55 14.93
CA ARG A 33 -8.19 -15.59 15.59
C ARG A 33 -8.14 -14.95 16.97
N ALA A 34 -7.13 -15.27 17.77
CA ALA A 34 -6.95 -14.69 19.09
C ALA A 34 -6.78 -13.15 19.02
N SER A 35 -5.99 -12.65 18.07
CA SER A 35 -5.81 -11.20 17.86
C SER A 35 -7.09 -10.51 17.41
N LEU A 36 -7.88 -11.10 16.50
CA LEU A 36 -9.10 -10.48 15.99
C LEU A 36 -10.21 -10.36 17.04
N GLY A 37 -10.27 -11.29 18.01
CA GLY A 37 -11.19 -11.22 19.14
C GLY A 37 -10.67 -10.37 20.31
N THR A 38 -9.47 -9.81 20.22
CA THR A 38 -8.90 -8.98 21.28
C THR A 38 -9.41 -7.53 21.12
N PRO A 39 -9.95 -6.91 22.19
CA PRO A 39 -10.37 -5.51 22.14
C PRO A 39 -9.24 -4.58 21.70
N VAL A 40 -9.58 -3.60 20.87
CA VAL A 40 -8.65 -2.56 20.45
C VAL A 40 -8.18 -1.77 21.66
N ARG A 41 -6.87 -1.46 21.70
CA ARG A 41 -6.27 -0.67 22.76
C ARG A 41 -6.40 0.82 22.46
N ASP A 42 -7.23 1.53 23.21
CA ASP A 42 -7.46 2.97 23.04
C ASP A 42 -6.16 3.80 23.01
N SER A 43 -5.17 3.42 23.83
CA SER A 43 -3.87 4.10 23.86
C SER A 43 -3.15 4.03 22.50
N VAL A 44 -3.20 2.88 21.83
CA VAL A 44 -2.54 2.66 20.53
C VAL A 44 -3.25 3.45 19.44
N ILE A 45 -4.59 3.47 19.45
CA ILE A 45 -5.36 4.30 18.52
C ILE A 45 -5.03 5.78 18.73
N GLY A 46 -5.00 6.24 19.98
CA GLY A 46 -4.61 7.60 20.32
C GLY A 46 -3.21 7.97 19.80
N GLU A 47 -2.22 7.08 20.00
CA GLU A 47 -0.85 7.27 19.50
C GLU A 47 -0.80 7.35 17.96
N ILE A 48 -1.51 6.47 17.25
CA ILE A 48 -1.56 6.47 15.78
C ILE A 48 -2.25 7.75 15.28
N THR A 49 -3.39 8.12 15.84
CA THR A 49 -4.12 9.33 15.45
C THR A 49 -3.29 10.57 15.71
N ALA A 50 -2.59 10.66 16.85
CA ALA A 50 -1.68 11.76 17.15
C ALA A 50 -0.50 11.80 16.17
N LYS A 51 0.09 10.65 15.82
CA LYS A 51 1.18 10.58 14.84
C LYS A 51 0.69 11.04 13.46
N ILE A 52 -0.48 10.63 13.00
CA ILE A 52 -1.07 11.11 11.74
C ILE A 52 -1.28 12.63 11.79
N ALA A 53 -1.91 13.13 12.87
CA ALA A 53 -2.20 14.56 13.02
C ALA A 53 -0.95 15.45 13.13
N SER A 54 0.19 14.91 13.58
CA SER A 54 1.45 15.65 13.64
C SER A 54 2.09 15.88 12.27
N HIS A 55 1.64 15.18 11.23
CA HIS A 55 2.16 15.35 9.88
C HIS A 55 1.32 16.37 9.12
N SER A 56 1.98 17.43 8.67
CA SER A 56 1.40 18.41 7.77
C SER A 56 2.40 18.69 6.67
N LEU A 57 2.07 18.30 5.45
CA LEU A 57 2.83 18.68 4.26
C LEU A 57 2.10 19.84 3.57
N PRO A 58 2.76 20.98 3.33
CA PRO A 58 2.18 22.03 2.51
C PRO A 58 2.08 21.51 1.07
N ILE A 59 0.85 21.34 0.59
CA ILE A 59 0.56 20.88 -0.78
C ILE A 59 -0.15 22.01 -1.51
N SER A 60 0.30 22.29 -2.73
CA SER A 60 -0.37 23.23 -3.63
C SER A 60 -0.60 22.55 -4.98
N PHE A 61 -1.77 22.78 -5.56
CA PHE A 61 -2.00 22.42 -6.96
C PHE A 61 -1.19 23.34 -7.87
N CYS A 62 -0.71 22.77 -8.97
CA CYS A 62 -0.08 23.49 -10.07
C CYS A 62 -0.63 22.95 -11.39
N ASN A 63 -0.46 23.71 -12.47
CA ASN A 63 -0.77 23.19 -13.80
C ASN A 63 0.25 22.11 -14.18
N LEU A 64 -0.14 21.14 -15.02
CA LEU A 64 0.75 20.03 -15.41
C LEU A 64 2.03 20.53 -16.10
N GLU A 65 1.95 21.65 -16.82
CA GLU A 65 3.09 22.29 -17.49
C GLU A 65 4.11 22.90 -16.51
N GLN A 66 3.73 23.04 -15.23
CA GLN A 66 4.60 23.53 -14.17
C GLN A 66 5.29 22.40 -13.40
N LEU A 67 4.97 21.13 -13.72
CA LEU A 67 5.62 19.99 -13.08
C LEU A 67 7.11 19.95 -13.45
N GLU A 68 7.96 20.14 -12.45
CA GLU A 68 9.41 20.01 -12.61
C GLU A 68 9.78 18.56 -12.93
N ASN A 69 10.77 18.37 -13.81
CA ASN A 69 11.22 17.04 -14.25
C ASN A 69 10.13 16.20 -14.96
N TRP A 70 9.09 16.84 -15.49
CA TRP A 70 8.09 16.21 -16.36
C TRP A 70 8.14 16.82 -17.77
N GLN A 71 7.86 16.00 -18.77
CA GLN A 71 7.71 16.44 -20.15
C GLN A 71 6.49 15.79 -20.79
N PHE A 72 5.91 16.51 -21.76
CA PHE A 72 4.84 16.00 -22.62
C PHE A 72 5.34 15.84 -24.05
N THR A 73 5.50 14.59 -24.49
CA THR A 73 5.99 14.23 -25.83
C THR A 73 5.18 13.07 -26.33
N ASP A 74 4.88 12.97 -27.63
CA ASP A 74 4.15 11.84 -28.24
C ASP A 74 2.83 11.47 -27.53
N ASN A 75 2.11 12.49 -27.04
CA ASN A 75 0.83 12.33 -26.34
C ASN A 75 0.90 11.55 -25.01
N GLN A 76 2.05 11.61 -24.33
CA GLN A 76 2.27 11.02 -23.01
C GLN A 76 3.03 11.99 -22.10
N TRP A 77 2.78 11.91 -20.79
CA TRP A 77 3.59 12.56 -19.77
C TRP A 77 4.60 11.56 -19.23
N SER A 78 5.88 11.92 -19.19
CA SER A 78 6.94 11.10 -18.59
C SER A 78 7.92 11.98 -17.82
N ASP A 79 8.69 11.36 -16.93
CA ASP A 79 9.77 12.05 -16.26
C ASP A 79 11.01 12.19 -17.17
N VAL A 80 11.73 13.30 -17.05
CA VAL A 80 12.92 13.58 -17.88
C VAL A 80 14.14 12.82 -17.37
N HIS A 81 14.25 12.69 -16.04
CA HIS A 81 15.39 12.07 -15.36
C HIS A 81 15.11 10.67 -14.81
N SER A 82 13.97 10.06 -15.17
CA SER A 82 13.58 8.72 -14.70
C SER A 82 13.57 8.58 -13.17
N SER A 83 13.27 9.66 -12.44
CA SER A 83 13.26 9.68 -10.97
C SER A 83 11.91 9.31 -10.36
N GLN A 84 10.81 9.48 -11.10
CA GLN A 84 9.45 9.18 -10.65
C GLN A 84 9.07 7.73 -10.96
N GLY A 85 9.59 7.18 -12.07
CA GLY A 85 9.47 5.75 -12.38
C GLY A 85 8.11 5.34 -12.96
N PHE A 86 7.30 6.30 -13.40
CA PHE A 86 6.05 6.06 -14.13
C PHE A 86 5.79 7.13 -15.18
N SER A 87 4.97 6.77 -16.17
CA SER A 87 4.43 7.65 -17.20
C SER A 87 2.90 7.71 -17.11
N VAL A 88 2.31 8.74 -17.72
CA VAL A 88 0.87 8.81 -18.00
C VAL A 88 0.69 8.72 -19.52
N GLU A 89 0.14 7.61 -19.99
CA GLU A 89 0.04 7.27 -21.41
C GLU A 89 -1.43 7.13 -21.83
N MET A 90 -1.74 7.49 -23.07
CA MET A 90 -3.08 7.31 -23.63
C MET A 90 -3.26 5.91 -24.20
N PHE A 91 -4.23 5.17 -23.67
CA PHE A 91 -4.57 3.82 -24.14
C PHE A 91 -5.87 3.84 -24.93
N HIS A 92 -5.88 3.16 -26.08
CA HIS A 92 -7.10 2.77 -26.78
C HIS A 92 -7.53 1.41 -26.25
N VAL A 93 -8.73 1.34 -25.68
CA VAL A 93 -9.29 0.10 -25.14
C VAL A 93 -10.43 -0.38 -26.01
N GLU A 94 -10.37 -1.65 -26.42
CA GLU A 94 -11.46 -2.35 -27.09
C GLU A 94 -12.00 -3.43 -26.15
N ALA A 95 -13.29 -3.36 -25.81
CA ALA A 95 -13.95 -4.32 -24.93
C ALA A 95 -15.30 -4.75 -25.52
N PRO A 96 -15.30 -5.71 -26.48
CA PRO A 96 -16.52 -6.23 -27.08
C PRO A 96 -17.47 -6.78 -26.01
N GLY A 97 -18.75 -6.38 -26.04
CA GLY A 97 -19.77 -6.82 -25.08
C GLY A 97 -20.00 -5.90 -23.88
N ARG A 98 -19.34 -4.74 -23.82
CA ARG A 98 -19.69 -3.63 -22.92
C ARG A 98 -20.62 -2.65 -23.64
N GLU A 99 -21.35 -1.82 -22.89
CA GLU A 99 -22.23 -0.78 -23.45
C GLU A 99 -21.46 0.23 -24.32
N VAL A 100 -20.23 0.56 -23.92
CA VAL A 100 -19.28 1.32 -24.72
C VAL A 100 -18.17 0.36 -25.13
N GLU A 101 -18.11 0.03 -26.42
CA GLU A 101 -17.22 -1.01 -26.96
C GLU A 101 -15.78 -0.52 -27.14
N GLN A 102 -15.58 0.79 -27.34
CA GLN A 102 -14.27 1.40 -27.56
C GLN A 102 -14.17 2.76 -26.89
N TRP A 103 -13.04 3.04 -26.24
CA TRP A 103 -12.75 4.37 -25.68
C TRP A 103 -11.24 4.61 -25.58
N GLN A 104 -10.86 5.86 -25.33
CA GLN A 104 -9.51 6.26 -25.01
C GLN A 104 -9.44 6.85 -23.60
N GLN A 105 -8.43 6.48 -22.83
CA GLN A 105 -8.20 7.04 -21.50
C GLN A 105 -6.71 7.10 -21.15
N PRO A 106 -6.29 8.09 -20.36
CA PRO A 106 -4.95 8.08 -19.78
C PRO A 106 -4.86 7.01 -18.69
N LEU A 107 -3.76 6.27 -18.66
CA LEU A 107 -3.44 5.36 -17.55
C LEU A 107 -2.02 5.64 -17.05
N ILE A 108 -1.81 5.42 -15.76
CA ILE A 108 -0.47 5.42 -15.16
C ILE A 108 0.21 4.10 -15.52
N ASN A 109 1.40 4.18 -16.09
CA ASN A 109 2.21 3.04 -16.47
C ASN A 109 3.53 3.06 -15.66
N SER A 110 3.60 2.24 -14.61
CA SER A 110 4.79 2.12 -13.77
C SER A 110 5.85 1.24 -14.43
N HIS A 111 7.10 1.68 -14.40
CA HIS A 111 8.21 1.00 -15.10
C HIS A 111 8.78 -0.20 -14.33
N SER A 112 8.41 -0.37 -13.05
CA SER A 112 8.89 -1.45 -12.20
C SER A 112 7.82 -1.93 -11.21
N LYS A 113 8.03 -3.12 -10.62
CA LYS A 113 7.13 -3.67 -9.59
C LYS A 113 7.39 -3.01 -8.23
N GLY A 114 6.31 -2.67 -7.55
CA GLY A 114 6.35 -2.30 -6.14
C GLY A 114 6.60 -3.49 -5.23
N ARG A 115 6.78 -3.21 -3.93
CA ARG A 115 6.97 -4.19 -2.87
C ARG A 115 6.24 -3.72 -1.63
N SER A 116 5.42 -4.59 -1.03
CA SER A 116 4.71 -4.32 0.22
C SER A 116 4.98 -5.45 1.20
N VAL A 117 5.54 -5.13 2.36
CA VAL A 117 5.90 -6.12 3.39
C VAL A 117 5.28 -5.75 4.72
N LEU A 118 4.67 -6.74 5.35
CA LEU A 118 4.12 -6.63 6.69
C LEU A 118 4.90 -7.56 7.62
N VAL A 119 5.66 -6.99 8.52
CA VAL A 119 6.39 -7.70 9.57
C VAL A 119 5.42 -8.01 10.68
N CYS A 120 5.43 -9.27 11.11
CA CYS A 120 4.64 -9.71 12.23
C CYS A 120 5.51 -10.40 13.28
N ARG A 121 4.99 -10.46 14.50
CA ARG A 121 5.54 -11.29 15.57
C ARG A 121 4.41 -11.89 16.39
N ILE A 122 4.71 -12.97 17.09
CA ILE A 122 3.83 -13.50 18.13
C ILE A 122 4.35 -13.03 19.48
N ARG A 123 3.50 -12.40 20.28
CA ARG A 123 3.80 -12.00 21.66
C ARG A 123 2.57 -12.29 22.51
N ASP A 124 2.77 -12.98 23.63
CA ASP A 124 1.70 -13.34 24.58
C ASP A 124 0.50 -14.04 23.92
N GLY A 125 0.77 -14.89 22.91
CA GLY A 125 -0.26 -15.62 22.17
C GLY A 125 -1.06 -14.78 21.16
N LEU A 126 -0.64 -13.54 20.90
CA LEU A 126 -1.28 -12.65 19.93
C LEU A 126 -0.33 -12.39 18.76
N LEU A 127 -0.90 -12.38 17.55
CA LEU A 127 -0.24 -11.85 16.35
C LEU A 127 -0.24 -10.33 16.43
N GLU A 128 0.95 -9.75 16.44
CA GLU A 128 1.19 -8.32 16.35
C GLU A 128 1.80 -7.97 14.99
N LEU A 129 1.34 -6.86 14.42
CA LEU A 129 1.83 -6.33 13.14
C LEU A 129 2.60 -5.06 13.39
N LEU A 130 3.75 -4.91 12.73
CA LEU A 130 4.47 -3.64 12.68
C LEU A 130 3.88 -2.79 11.56
N LEU A 131 3.39 -1.61 11.90
CA LEU A 131 2.84 -0.66 10.95
C LEU A 131 3.73 0.58 10.93
N ASP A 132 3.79 1.25 9.79
CA ASP A 132 4.39 2.58 9.71
C ASP A 132 3.31 3.65 9.57
N VAL A 133 3.64 4.87 9.97
CA VAL A 133 2.83 6.05 9.65
C VAL A 133 3.70 6.94 8.79
N HIS A 134 3.29 7.11 7.55
CA HIS A 134 4.06 7.77 6.50
C HIS A 134 3.22 8.84 5.81
N ASN A 135 3.89 9.81 5.21
CA ASN A 135 3.25 10.90 4.49
C ASN A 135 3.24 10.59 3.00
N GLU A 136 2.16 10.91 2.31
CA GLU A 136 2.11 10.75 0.86
C GLU A 136 1.37 11.94 0.26
N THR A 137 1.94 12.51 -0.81
CA THR A 137 1.32 13.59 -1.56
C THR A 137 0.01 13.09 -2.15
N GLY A 138 -1.08 13.79 -1.84
CA GLY A 138 -2.44 13.40 -2.25
C GLY A 138 -3.27 12.76 -1.15
N LEU A 139 -2.68 12.43 0.00
CA LEU A 139 -3.46 12.07 1.19
C LEU A 139 -4.14 13.31 1.79
N VAL A 140 -5.46 13.25 1.94
CA VAL A 140 -6.26 14.32 2.57
C VAL A 140 -5.81 14.60 4.00
N THR A 141 -5.38 13.57 4.72
CA THR A 141 -4.88 13.65 6.10
C THR A 141 -3.40 13.99 6.19
N GLY A 142 -2.69 14.15 5.07
CA GLY A 142 -1.23 14.34 5.00
C GLY A 142 -0.42 13.05 5.28
N ALA A 143 -0.88 12.22 6.20
CA ALA A 143 -0.29 10.92 6.53
C ALA A 143 -1.36 9.82 6.71
N ALA A 144 -0.94 8.57 6.56
CA ALA A 144 -1.78 7.40 6.78
C ALA A 144 -0.95 6.25 7.39
N VAL A 145 -1.63 5.15 7.72
CA VAL A 145 -0.99 3.92 8.19
C VAL A 145 -0.61 3.06 6.99
N PHE A 146 0.63 2.60 6.97
CA PHE A 146 1.23 1.81 5.90
C PHE A 146 1.74 0.46 6.43
N PRO A 147 2.00 -0.50 5.53
CA PRO A 147 2.77 -1.70 5.85
C PRO A 147 4.13 -1.36 6.49
N SER A 148 4.79 -2.35 7.08
CA SER A 148 6.11 -2.14 7.70
C SER A 148 7.16 -1.63 6.73
N PHE A 149 7.01 -1.98 5.44
CA PHE A 149 7.81 -1.47 4.34
C PHE A 149 6.95 -1.41 3.09
N LEU A 150 7.04 -0.29 2.36
CA LEU A 150 6.39 -0.10 1.07
C LEU A 150 7.38 0.57 0.10
N ARG A 151 7.56 -0.03 -1.08
CA ARG A 151 8.12 0.59 -2.27
C ARG A 151 7.02 0.62 -3.33
N TYR A 152 6.71 1.81 -3.86
CA TYR A 152 5.69 1.92 -4.90
C TYR A 152 6.18 1.33 -6.23
N PRO A 153 5.28 0.84 -7.10
CA PRO A 153 5.63 0.53 -8.48
C PRO A 153 6.28 1.73 -9.17
N GLY A 154 7.38 1.50 -9.88
CA GLY A 154 8.17 2.55 -10.52
C GLY A 154 9.35 3.05 -9.70
N GLN A 155 9.26 3.05 -8.36
CA GLN A 155 10.36 3.50 -7.51
C GLN A 155 11.56 2.55 -7.57
N HIS A 156 12.76 3.13 -7.54
CA HIS A 156 14.00 2.38 -7.41
C HIS A 156 14.19 1.87 -5.98
N ALA A 157 14.83 0.71 -5.84
CA ALA A 157 15.33 0.27 -4.55
C ALA A 157 16.41 1.25 -4.08
N ASP A 158 16.41 1.55 -2.78
CA ASP A 158 17.33 2.48 -2.15
C ASP A 158 18.01 1.85 -0.93
N GLU A 159 18.87 2.63 -0.27
CA GLU A 159 19.59 2.18 0.93
C GLU A 159 18.64 1.78 2.08
N HIS A 160 17.40 2.28 2.10
CA HIS A 160 16.42 1.90 3.11
C HIS A 160 15.90 0.48 2.87
N GLU A 161 15.66 0.10 1.62
CA GLU A 161 15.30 -1.28 1.27
C GLU A 161 16.43 -2.26 1.59
N ASP A 162 17.68 -1.93 1.26
CA ASP A 162 18.84 -2.78 1.57
C ASP A 162 18.97 -3.02 3.08
N ARG A 163 18.81 -1.96 3.89
CA ARG A 163 18.83 -2.06 5.36
C ARG A 163 17.66 -2.88 5.89
N PHE A 164 16.48 -2.77 5.28
CA PHE A 164 15.32 -3.56 5.66
C PHE A 164 15.53 -5.05 5.35
N ASP A 165 16.12 -5.36 4.19
CA ASP A 165 16.46 -6.73 3.81
C ASP A 165 17.52 -7.33 4.72
N ASP A 166 18.56 -6.57 5.07
CA ASP A 166 19.57 -7.02 6.02
C ASP A 166 18.97 -7.27 7.40
N TYR A 167 18.05 -6.42 7.86
CA TYR A 167 17.29 -6.66 9.09
C TYR A 167 16.50 -7.98 9.04
N LEU A 168 15.78 -8.24 7.94
CA LEU A 168 15.02 -9.49 7.78
C LEU A 168 15.94 -10.72 7.75
N ARG A 169 17.08 -10.64 7.05
CA ARG A 169 18.09 -11.71 6.97
C ARG A 169 18.70 -12.02 8.34
N LEU A 170 19.14 -10.99 9.07
CA LEU A 170 19.75 -11.15 10.39
C LEU A 170 18.81 -11.79 11.42
N ARG A 171 17.50 -11.57 11.27
CA ARG A 171 16.48 -12.13 12.17
C ARG A 171 15.99 -13.52 11.75
N GLY A 172 16.47 -14.06 10.63
CA GLY A 172 16.01 -15.34 10.10
C GLY A 172 14.50 -15.35 9.82
N CYS A 173 13.91 -14.19 9.53
CA CYS A 173 12.49 -14.07 9.27
C CYS A 173 12.18 -14.69 7.89
N PRO A 174 11.43 -15.80 7.82
CA PRO A 174 11.04 -16.35 6.53
C PRO A 174 10.12 -15.36 5.81
N ILE A 175 10.46 -15.00 4.58
CA ILE A 175 9.57 -14.23 3.71
C ILE A 175 8.52 -15.22 3.21
N VAL A 176 7.28 -15.04 3.66
CA VAL A 176 6.12 -15.76 3.12
C VAL A 176 5.55 -14.88 2.01
N ALA A 177 5.64 -15.34 0.77
CA ALA A 177 5.13 -14.67 -0.43
C ALA A 177 3.74 -15.21 -0.82
#